data_AF-A0A3A5L8S5-F1
#
_entry.id   AF-A0A3A5L8S5-F1
#
_cell.length_a   1.000
_cell.length_b   1.000
_cell.length_c   1.000
_cell.angle_alpha   90.00
_cell.angle_beta   90.00
_cell.angle_gamma   90.00
#
_symmetry.space_group_name_H-M   'P 1'
#
loop_
_entity.id
_entity.type
_entity.pdbx_description
1 polymer ?
#
loop_
_entity_poly.entity_id
_entity_poly.type
_entity_poly.pdbx_seq_one_letter_code
_entity_poly.pdbx_strand_id
1 'polypeptide(L)'
;MTTTLLVTILCELAAFLLIIKRLVPKKEFWLWIAFIIGLNCVTNPLAQIAFHYLEQTTHAPNLSWLVTETAVILVEALLIRIAMLKPLKSGLGYSLILNGSSIIVGELLCWLKLLPACA
;
A
#
# COMPACT_ATOMS: atom_id res chain seq x y z
N MET A 1 3.93 -11.76 8.87
CA MET A 1 3.17 -10.50 9.06
C MET A 1 4.08 -9.29 9.31
N THR A 2 5.03 -9.35 10.25
CA THR A 2 5.93 -8.22 10.56
C THR A 2 6.91 -7.89 9.43
N THR A 3 7.47 -8.91 8.77
CA THR A 3 8.41 -8.74 7.64
C THR A 3 7.75 -8.13 6.41
N THR A 4 6.55 -8.60 6.05
CA THR A 4 5.79 -8.07 4.90
C THR A 4 5.38 -6.62 5.14
N LEU A 5 4.84 -6.29 6.32
CA LEU A 5 4.48 -4.93 6.68
C LEU A 5 5.70 -3.98 6.63
N LEU A 6 6.84 -4.42 7.17
CA LEU A 6 8.07 -3.64 7.14
C LEU A 6 8.53 -3.36 5.71
N VAL A 7 8.52 -4.38 4.85
CA VAL A 7 8.89 -4.23 3.44
C VAL A 7 7.94 -3.27 2.72
N THR A 8 6.63 -3.40 2.93
CA THR A 8 5.63 -2.48 2.34
C THR A 8 5.91 -1.04 2.76
N ILE A 9 6.07 -0.78 4.07
CA ILE A 9 6.37 0.56 4.59
C ILE A 9 7.66 1.12 3.99
N LEU A 10 8.73 0.34 3.94
CA LEU A 10 10.01 0.79 3.39
C LEU A 10 9.91 1.11 1.90
N CYS A 11 9.20 0.27 1.13
CA CYS A 11 8.98 0.50 -0.30
C CYS A 11 8.18 1.77 -0.53
N GLU A 12 7.10 1.97 0.22
CA GLU A 12 6.23 3.14 0.09
C GLU A 12 6.91 4.42 0.53
N LEU A 13 7.71 4.38 1.60
CA LEU A 13 8.54 5.51 1.99
C LEU A 13 9.58 5.84 0.92
N ALA A 14 10.19 4.83 0.28
CA ALA A 14 11.09 5.05 -0.84
C ALA A 14 10.37 5.67 -2.05
N ALA A 15 9.19 5.16 -2.41
CA ALA A 15 8.36 5.70 -3.47
C ALA A 15 7.95 7.15 -3.18
N PHE A 16 7.60 7.46 -1.93
CA PHE A 16 7.34 8.81 -1.48
C PHE A 16 8.57 9.71 -1.67
N LEU A 17 9.73 9.30 -1.16
CA LEU A 17 10.95 10.12 -1.21
C LEU A 17 11.44 10.38 -2.64
N LEU A 18 11.30 9.40 -3.54
CA LEU A 18 11.81 9.48 -4.91
C LEU A 18 10.84 10.18 -5.87
N ILE A 19 9.53 9.91 -5.73
CA ILE A 19 8.51 10.31 -6.70
C ILE A 19 7.60 11.41 -6.12
N ILE A 20 6.88 11.12 -5.03
CA ILE A 20 5.78 11.97 -4.54
C ILE A 20 6.29 13.24 -3.85
N LYS A 21 7.42 13.18 -3.14
CA LYS A 21 8.00 14.30 -2.37
C LYS A 21 8.13 15.58 -3.20
N ARG A 22 8.41 15.47 -4.50
CA ARG A 22 8.55 16.62 -5.40
C ARG A 22 7.26 17.43 -5.57
N LEU A 23 6.12 16.80 -5.32
CA LEU A 23 4.77 17.37 -5.44
C LEU A 23 4.19 17.80 -4.09
N VAL A 24 4.94 17.62 -3.00
CA VAL A 24 4.49 17.87 -1.62
C VAL A 24 5.22 19.08 -1.02
N PRO A 25 4.51 20.05 -0.42
CA PRO A 25 5.13 21.15 0.31
C PRO A 25 6.06 20.65 1.43
N LYS A 26 7.23 21.28 1.59
CA LYS A 26 8.22 20.88 2.61
C LYS A 26 7.64 20.81 4.04
N LYS A 27 6.67 21.68 4.36
CA LYS A 27 5.97 21.70 5.65
C LYS A 27 5.13 20.44 5.93
N GLU A 28 4.67 19.75 4.89
CA GLU A 28 3.87 18.53 4.98
C GLU A 28 4.74 17.26 5.02
N PHE A 29 6.07 17.37 4.89
CA PHE A 29 6.97 16.23 4.74
C PHE A 29 6.82 15.18 5.85
N TRP A 30 6.89 15.61 7.11
CA TRP A 30 6.76 14.71 8.27
C TRP A 30 5.35 14.17 8.42
N LEU A 31 4.33 14.95 8.04
CA LEU A 31 2.94 14.51 8.03
C LEU A 31 2.76 13.34 7.04
N TRP A 32 3.36 13.43 5.85
CA TRP A 32 3.33 12.36 4.86
C TRP A 32 4.03 11.10 5.33
N ILE A 33 5.20 11.21 5.97
CA ILE A 33 5.90 10.04 6.53
C ILE A 33 5.04 9.36 7.59
N ALA A 34 4.53 10.13 8.55
CA ALA A 34 3.67 9.61 9.62
C ALA A 34 2.39 8.97 9.04
N PHE A 35 1.81 9.60 8.02
CA PHE A 35 0.62 9.08 7.34
C PHE A 35 0.89 7.77 6.63
N ILE A 36 1.97 7.64 5.85
CA ILE A 36 2.30 6.38 5.14
C ILE A 36 2.49 5.24 6.12
N ILE A 37 3.23 5.46 7.21
CA ILE A 37 3.44 4.45 8.26
C ILE A 37 2.10 4.08 8.92
N GLY A 38 1.33 5.09 9.34
CA GLY A 38 0.06 4.88 10.02
C GLY A 38 -0.98 4.20 9.14
N LEU A 39 -1.05 4.59 7.86
CA LEU A 39 -1.92 4.00 6.85
C LEU A 39 -1.63 2.51 6.70
N ASN A 40 -0.37 2.15 6.44
CA ASN A 40 0.06 0.76 6.27
C ASN A 40 -0.17 -0.11 7.51
N CYS A 41 -0.01 0.45 8.71
CA CYS A 41 -0.29 -0.26 9.95
C CYS A 41 -1.78 -0.62 10.11
N VAL A 42 -2.68 0.05 9.39
CA VAL A 42 -4.12 -0.18 9.42
C VAL A 42 -4.59 -0.95 8.18
N THR A 43 -4.19 -0.52 6.98
CA THR A 43 -4.69 -1.08 5.72
C THR A 43 -4.15 -2.48 5.47
N ASN A 44 -2.89 -2.78 5.78
CA ASN A 44 -2.33 -4.13 5.57
C ASN A 44 -3.03 -5.22 6.41
N PRO A 45 -3.20 -5.08 7.74
CA PRO A 45 -3.93 -6.08 8.52
C PRO A 45 -5.37 -6.25 8.05
N LEU A 46 -6.07 -5.15 7.72
CA LEU A 46 -7.43 -5.20 7.21
C LEU A 46 -7.52 -5.89 5.85
N ALA A 47 -6.57 -5.61 4.95
CA ALA A 47 -6.46 -6.25 3.65
C ALA A 47 -6.27 -7.76 3.78
N GLN A 48 -5.42 -8.21 4.71
CA GLN A 48 -5.22 -9.64 4.96
C GLN A 48 -6.48 -10.32 5.49
N ILE A 49 -7.20 -9.68 6.41
CA ILE A 49 -8.48 -10.20 6.92
C ILE A 49 -9.51 -10.30 5.80
N ALA A 50 -9.62 -9.24 4.98
CA ALA A 50 -10.56 -9.20 3.84
C ALA A 50 -10.21 -10.26 2.78
N PHE A 51 -8.92 -10.41 2.45
CA PHE A 51 -8.43 -11.42 1.53
C PHE A 51 -8.79 -12.82 2.00
N HIS A 52 -8.48 -13.18 3.25
CA HIS A 52 -8.81 -14.52 3.76
C HIS A 52 -10.31 -14.80 3.77
N TYR A 53 -11.13 -13.81 4.12
CA TYR A 53 -12.59 -13.94 4.08
C TYR A 53 -13.10 -14.18 2.65
N LEU A 54 -12.60 -13.41 1.68
CA LEU A 54 -12.97 -13.55 0.26
C LEU A 54 -12.47 -14.87 -0.34
N GLU A 55 -11.25 -15.28 -0.01
CA GLU A 55 -10.66 -16.54 -0.46
C GLU A 55 -11.49 -17.74 0.02
N GLN A 56 -11.89 -17.73 1.29
CA GLN A 56 -12.75 -18.78 1.87
C GLN A 56 -14.14 -18.83 1.21
N THR A 57 -14.68 -17.68 0.79
CA THR A 57 -16.05 -17.59 0.26
C THR A 57 -16.10 -17.89 -1.24
N THR A 58 -15.11 -17.44 -2.01
CA THR A 58 -15.12 -17.50 -3.47
C THR A 58 -14.34 -18.68 -4.05
N HIS A 59 -13.44 -19.28 -3.25
CA HIS A 59 -12.47 -20.28 -3.71
C HIS A 59 -11.64 -19.83 -4.93
N ALA A 60 -11.52 -18.52 -5.15
CA ALA A 60 -10.81 -17.92 -6.27
C ALA A 60 -9.72 -16.98 -5.73
N PRO A 61 -8.50 -17.49 -5.45
CA PRO A 61 -7.45 -16.74 -4.75
C PRO A 61 -6.99 -15.51 -5.55
N ASN A 62 -6.81 -15.64 -6.87
CA ASN A 62 -6.39 -14.53 -7.73
C ASN A 62 -7.44 -13.41 -7.80
N LEU A 63 -8.73 -13.77 -7.85
CA LEU A 63 -9.82 -12.81 -7.85
C LEU A 63 -9.94 -12.11 -6.49
N SER A 64 -9.82 -12.88 -5.41
CA SER A 64 -9.85 -12.37 -4.03
C SER A 64 -8.72 -11.37 -3.80
N TRP A 65 -7.51 -11.69 -4.27
CA TRP A 65 -6.37 -10.78 -4.22
C TRP A 65 -6.64 -9.49 -4.99
N LEU A 66 -7.05 -9.60 -6.26
CA LEU A 66 -7.32 -8.43 -7.11
C LEU A 66 -8.39 -7.50 -6.52
N VAL A 67 -9.46 -8.08 -5.97
CA VAL A 67 -10.55 -7.32 -5.33
C VAL A 67 -10.03 -6.61 -4.08
N THR A 68 -9.28 -7.31 -3.22
CA THR A 68 -8.69 -6.71 -2.03
C THR A 68 -7.75 -5.56 -2.36
N GLU A 69 -6.81 -5.75 -3.28
CA GLU A 69 -5.86 -4.69 -3.68
C GLU A 69 -6.57 -3.47 -4.26
N THR A 70 -7.57 -3.70 -5.12
CA THR A 70 -8.36 -2.61 -5.69
C THR A 70 -9.10 -1.84 -4.58
N ALA A 71 -9.66 -2.55 -3.60
CA ALA A 71 -10.32 -1.92 -2.46
C ALA A 71 -9.35 -1.11 -1.60
N VAL A 72 -8.15 -1.64 -1.33
CA VAL A 72 -7.09 -0.94 -0.59
C VAL A 72 -6.72 0.35 -1.31
N ILE A 73 -6.42 0.29 -2.61
CA ILE A 73 -6.05 1.47 -3.40
C ILE A 73 -7.12 2.56 -3.32
N LEU A 74 -8.41 2.18 -3.42
CA LEU A 74 -9.53 3.12 -3.34
C LEU A 74 -9.70 3.72 -1.95
N VAL A 75 -9.61 2.90 -0.89
CA VAL A 75 -9.71 3.36 0.51
C VAL A 75 -8.56 4.31 0.83
N GLU A 76 -7.34 3.97 0.44
CA GLU A 76 -6.16 4.81 0.66
C GLU A 76 -6.24 6.13 -0.11
N ALA A 77 -6.74 6.11 -1.35
CA ALA A 77 -6.98 7.32 -2.13
C ALA A 77 -7.98 8.25 -1.42
N LEU A 78 -9.02 7.69 -0.81
CA LEU A 78 -10.01 8.43 -0.03
C LEU A 78 -9.39 8.99 1.26
N LEU A 79 -8.58 8.21 1.96
CA LEU A 79 -7.88 8.63 3.18
C LEU A 79 -6.88 9.75 2.88
N ILE A 80 -6.16 9.69 1.76
CA ILE A 80 -5.29 10.78 1.30
C ILE A 80 -6.09 12.04 1.01
N ARG A 81 -7.26 11.92 0.36
CA ARG A 81 -8.15 13.07 0.13
C ARG A 81 -8.56 13.72 1.44
N ILE A 82 -8.96 12.94 2.45
CA ILE A 82 -9.47 13.44 3.72
C ILE A 82 -8.33 14.01 4.58
N ALA A 83 -7.26 13.25 4.77
CA ALA A 83 -6.18 13.60 5.69
C ALA A 83 -5.22 14.65 5.11
N MET A 84 -4.91 14.58 3.81
CA MET A 84 -3.96 15.48 3.14
C MET A 84 -4.64 16.59 2.35
N LEU A 85 -5.99 16.64 2.36
CA LEU A 85 -6.81 17.60 1.63
C LEU A 85 -6.47 17.66 0.12
N LYS A 86 -6.02 16.54 -0.45
CA LYS A 86 -5.69 16.46 -1.87
C LYS A 86 -6.94 16.11 -2.71
N PRO A 87 -7.03 16.56 -3.96
CA PRO A 87 -8.10 16.13 -4.86
C PRO A 87 -8.09 14.60 -5.03
N LEU A 88 -9.27 14.00 -5.20
CA LEU A 88 -9.40 12.53 -5.35
C LEU A 88 -8.51 11.99 -6.48
N LYS A 89 -8.41 12.70 -7.61
CA LYS A 89 -7.54 12.33 -8.74
C LYS A 89 -6.07 12.23 -8.32
N SER A 90 -5.59 13.17 -7.51
CA SER A 90 -4.23 13.16 -6.97
C SER A 90 -4.07 12.06 -5.91
N GLY A 91 -5.04 11.90 -5.01
CA GLY A 91 -5.05 10.83 -4.01
C GLY A 91 -4.98 9.44 -4.63
N LEU A 92 -5.72 9.20 -5.71
CA LEU A 92 -5.68 7.95 -6.46
C LEU A 92 -4.32 7.73 -7.12
N GLY A 93 -3.73 8.77 -7.71
CA GLY A 93 -2.38 8.69 -8.27
C GLY A 93 -1.32 8.37 -7.21
N TYR A 94 -1.40 8.99 -6.03
CA TYR A 94 -0.48 8.71 -4.92
C TYR A 94 -0.67 7.29 -4.38
N SER A 95 -1.91 6.87 -4.14
CA SER A 95 -2.23 5.51 -3.69
C SER A 95 -1.72 4.44 -4.66
N LEU A 96 -1.90 4.65 -5.97
CA LEU A 96 -1.37 3.74 -7.00
C LEU A 96 0.16 3.68 -7.00
N ILE A 97 0.85 4.81 -6.81
CA ILE A 97 2.31 4.84 -6.75
C ILE A 97 2.81 4.09 -5.51
N LEU A 98 2.19 4.32 -4.35
CA LEU A 98 2.56 3.69 -3.10
C LEU A 98 2.34 2.17 -3.17
N ASN A 99 1.10 1.73 -3.34
CA ASN A 99 0.74 0.30 -3.42
C ASN A 99 1.41 -0.41 -4.60
N GLY A 100 1.46 0.23 -5.78
CA GLY A 100 2.10 -0.34 -6.95
C GLY A 100 3.59 -0.60 -6.73
N SER A 101 4.28 0.29 -6.02
CA SER A 101 5.69 0.11 -5.70
C SER A 101 5.93 -1.07 -4.75
N SER A 102 5.09 -1.25 -3.73
CA SER A 102 5.22 -2.34 -2.77
C SER A 102 4.85 -3.70 -3.39
N ILE A 103 3.85 -3.75 -4.27
CA ILE A 103 3.50 -4.95 -5.05
C ILE A 103 4.67 -5.38 -5.95
N ILE A 104 5.21 -4.47 -6.77
CA ILE A 104 6.30 -4.79 -7.71
C ILE A 104 7.54 -5.27 -6.96
N VAL A 105 7.92 -4.57 -5.88
CA VAL A 105 9.10 -4.97 -5.09
C VAL A 105 8.84 -6.27 -4.33
N GLY A 106 7.64 -6.46 -3.78
CA GLY A 106 7.24 -7.71 -3.13
C GLY A 106 7.36 -8.91 -4.07
N GLU A 107 6.83 -8.80 -5.29
CA GLU A 107 6.90 -9.84 -6.31
C GLU A 107 8.36 -10.13 -6.71
N LEU A 108 9.17 -9.09 -6.90
CA LEU A 108 10.59 -9.23 -7.20
C LEU A 108 11.35 -9.97 -6.08
N LEU A 109 11.09 -9.61 -4.82
CA LEU A 109 11.71 -10.26 -3.67
C LEU A 109 11.25 -11.71 -3.50
N CYS A 110 9.99 -12.02 -3.83
CA CYS A 110 9.50 -13.39 -3.91
C CYS A 110 10.23 -14.19 -5.00
N TRP A 111 10.37 -13.62 -6.20
CA TRP A 111 11.05 -14.29 -7.31
C TRP A 111 12.52 -14.60 -7.00
N LEU A 112 13.19 -13.70 -6.27
CA LEU A 112 14.56 -13.87 -5.79
C LEU A 112 14.66 -14.79 -4.55
N LYS A 113 13.54 -15.32 -4.03
CA LYS A 113 13.46 -16.13 -2.79
C LYS A 113 14.06 -15.45 -1.55
N LEU A 114 13.96 -14.12 -1.50
CA LEU A 114 14.48 -13.31 -0.39
C LEU A 114 13.44 -13.09 0.71
N LEU A 115 12.17 -13.42 0.45
CA LEU A 115 11.09 -13.34 1.42
C LEU A 115 10.71 -14.75 1.92
N PRO A 116 10.62 -14.97 3.24
CA PRO A 116 10.27 -16.26 3.82
C PRO A 116 8.85 -16.72 3.49
N ALA A 117 7.98 -15.82 3.03
CA ALA A 117 6.64 -16.16 2.57
C ALA A 117 6.61 -16.79 1.17
N CYS A 118 7.72 -16.76 0.43
CA CYS A 118 7.82 -17.24 -0.95
C CYS A 118 8.83 -18.40 -1.10
N ALA A 119 9.30 -18.95 0.02
CA ALA A 119 10.23 -20.08 0.11
C ALA A 119 9.50 -21.41 0.30
#